data_AF-A0A5E4WYH0-F1
#
_entry.id   AF-A0A5E4WYH0-F1
#
_cell.length_a   1.000
_cell.length_b   1.000
_cell.length_c   1.000
_cell.angle_alpha   90.00
_cell.angle_beta   90.00
_cell.angle_gamma   90.00
#
_symmetry.space_group_name_H-M   'P 1'
#
loop_
_entity.id
_entity.type
_entity.pdbx_description
1 polymer ?
#
loop_
_entity_poly.entity_id
_entity_poly.type
_entity_poly.pdbx_seq_one_letter_code
_entity_poly.pdbx_strand_id
1 'polypeptide(L)'
;MISTLLKLVYRYSHTAKWRHNERLWPHARIERDAMGTIERFVWRSRAVPLARRAELQHLRRLPCHIIASGPSVADIDYEALPMHHVMGVNGAIALTDRAPVKFNFYCILDAGFVRQRPDLARRVVARDLVLFVTPVVLARLLDMFPASAFGCRFYLVDDIFKRALEAAQTPEVVRANAQVAASAAFQGEHGRLGYSFDIDNGFFHGGTVAYFALQVATWLGFTELYLHGVDLRDAAQTPRFYETMQTRAPTRLDAEFTSLIEPSFRHAAAVLRARGVRVENLSRASALGDDIFAKIDWRSLRRRSLSLVVPEAGAESTGLDATPTWRSTGTHGRA
;
A
#
# COMPACT_ATOMS: atom_id res chain seq x y z
N MET A 1 -26.78 -22.05 2.62
CA MET A 1 -26.90 -23.40 2.03
C MET A 1 -26.33 -23.48 0.62
N ILE A 2 -26.75 -22.64 -0.34
CA ILE A 2 -26.25 -22.68 -1.74
C ILE A 2 -24.72 -22.49 -1.84
N SER A 3 -24.12 -21.55 -1.10
CA SER A 3 -22.65 -21.32 -1.14
C SER A 3 -21.84 -22.53 -0.65
N THR A 4 -22.34 -23.30 0.32
CA THR A 4 -21.68 -24.51 0.81
C THR A 4 -21.74 -25.62 -0.23
N LEU A 5 -22.91 -25.80 -0.86
CA LEU A 5 -23.11 -26.79 -1.93
C LEU A 5 -22.18 -26.50 -3.12
N LEU A 6 -22.13 -25.25 -3.60
CA LEU A 6 -21.27 -24.87 -4.73
C LEU A 6 -19.79 -25.14 -4.44
N LYS A 7 -19.32 -24.89 -3.21
CA LYS A 7 -17.95 -25.23 -2.81
C LYS A 7 -17.68 -26.73 -2.81
N LEU A 8 -18.63 -27.54 -2.36
CA LEU A 8 -18.49 -29.01 -2.40
C LEU A 8 -18.42 -29.50 -3.84
N VAL A 9 -19.31 -29.03 -4.71
CA VAL A 9 -19.29 -29.34 -6.16
C VAL A 9 -17.96 -28.91 -6.78
N TYR A 10 -17.50 -27.70 -6.47
CA TYR A 10 -16.22 -27.18 -6.96
C TYR A 10 -15.03 -28.04 -6.51
N ARG A 11 -14.97 -28.40 -5.22
CA ARG A 11 -13.90 -29.25 -4.66
C ARG A 11 -13.93 -30.69 -5.16
N TYR A 12 -15.10 -31.19 -5.55
CA TYR A 12 -15.25 -32.51 -6.16
C TYR A 12 -14.79 -32.50 -7.62
N SER A 13 -15.11 -31.43 -8.36
CA SER A 13 -14.79 -31.30 -9.79
C SER A 13 -13.38 -30.78 -10.08
N HIS A 14 -12.70 -30.17 -9.11
CA HIS A 14 -11.39 -29.55 -9.32
C HIS A 14 -10.34 -30.04 -8.31
N THR A 15 -9.09 -30.10 -8.76
CA THR A 15 -7.97 -30.51 -7.92
C THR A 15 -7.63 -29.46 -6.86
N ALA A 16 -6.77 -29.83 -5.90
CA ALA A 16 -6.34 -28.94 -4.83
C ALA A 16 -5.72 -27.61 -5.33
N LYS A 17 -5.09 -27.62 -6.51
CA LYS A 17 -4.48 -26.43 -7.14
C LYS A 17 -5.48 -25.33 -7.47
N TRP A 18 -6.76 -25.65 -7.57
CA TRP A 18 -7.82 -24.72 -7.98
C TRP A 18 -8.66 -24.21 -6.81
N ARG A 19 -8.46 -24.74 -5.60
CA ARG A 19 -9.34 -24.50 -4.44
C ARG A 19 -9.45 -23.03 -4.04
N HIS A 20 -8.46 -22.19 -4.33
CA HIS A 20 -8.53 -20.75 -4.04
C HIS A 20 -9.63 -20.02 -4.85
N ASN A 21 -10.05 -20.59 -5.98
CA ASN A 21 -11.09 -20.04 -6.84
C ASN A 21 -12.52 -20.44 -6.44
N GLU A 22 -12.70 -21.30 -5.42
CA GLU A 22 -14.03 -21.83 -5.04
C GLU A 22 -15.03 -20.74 -4.63
N ARG A 23 -14.54 -19.55 -4.23
CA ARG A 23 -15.36 -18.40 -3.84
C ARG A 23 -15.72 -17.49 -5.00
N LEU A 24 -15.03 -17.65 -6.13
CA LEU A 24 -15.25 -16.90 -7.36
C LEU A 24 -16.20 -17.68 -8.29
N TRP A 25 -16.06 -19.00 -8.32
CA TRP A 25 -16.90 -19.86 -9.14
C TRP A 25 -18.34 -19.99 -8.57
N PRO A 26 -19.39 -20.03 -9.41
CA PRO A 26 -19.40 -19.82 -10.87
C PRO A 26 -19.66 -18.36 -11.27
N HIS A 27 -19.60 -17.43 -10.32
CA HIS A 27 -20.15 -16.08 -10.47
C HIS A 27 -19.19 -15.06 -11.08
N ALA A 28 -17.88 -15.29 -10.96
CA ALA A 28 -16.85 -14.41 -11.49
C ALA A 28 -16.51 -14.75 -12.94
N ARG A 29 -16.27 -13.72 -13.74
CA ARG A 29 -15.50 -13.81 -15.00
C ARG A 29 -14.40 -12.77 -14.98
N ILE A 30 -13.21 -13.16 -15.42
CA ILE A 30 -12.03 -12.30 -15.53
C ILE A 30 -11.57 -12.34 -16.98
N GLU A 31 -11.35 -11.17 -17.57
CA GLU A 31 -10.62 -11.04 -18.83
C GLU A 31 -9.29 -10.34 -18.53
N ARG A 32 -8.22 -10.88 -19.12
CA ARG A 32 -6.87 -10.35 -18.96
C ARG A 32 -6.37 -9.78 -20.29
N ASP A 33 -5.53 -8.76 -20.20
CA ASP A 33 -4.85 -8.21 -21.38
C ASP A 33 -3.69 -9.14 -21.83
N ALA A 34 -3.00 -8.73 -22.90
CA ALA A 34 -1.85 -9.46 -23.44
C ALA A 34 -0.68 -9.60 -22.44
N MET A 35 -0.64 -8.76 -21.41
CA MET A 35 0.37 -8.79 -20.34
C MET A 35 -0.08 -9.60 -19.13
N GLY A 36 -1.30 -10.15 -19.14
CA GLY A 36 -1.85 -10.93 -18.03
C GLY A 36 -2.49 -10.08 -16.92
N THR A 37 -2.56 -8.76 -17.09
CA THR A 37 -3.23 -7.84 -16.14
C THR A 37 -4.73 -8.05 -16.21
N ILE A 38 -5.44 -7.95 -15.08
CA ILE A 38 -6.91 -8.04 -15.07
C ILE A 38 -7.49 -6.75 -15.70
N GLU A 39 -8.08 -6.87 -16.89
CA GLU A 39 -8.68 -5.74 -17.61
C GLU A 39 -10.18 -5.62 -17.29
N ARG A 40 -10.89 -6.76 -17.21
CA ARG A 40 -12.32 -6.78 -16.89
C ARG A 40 -12.64 -7.80 -15.81
N PHE A 41 -13.54 -7.41 -14.92
CA PHE A 41 -14.12 -8.27 -13.90
C PHE A 41 -15.64 -8.18 -13.93
N VAL A 42 -16.29 -9.34 -14.03
CA VAL A 42 -17.74 -9.48 -13.95
C VAL A 42 -18.07 -10.30 -12.73
N TRP A 43 -18.98 -9.80 -11.89
CA TRP A 43 -19.51 -10.51 -10.72
C TRP A 43 -21.02 -10.65 -10.83
N ARG A 44 -21.53 -11.89 -10.82
CA ARG A 44 -22.97 -12.20 -10.94
C ARG A 44 -23.62 -11.46 -12.12
N SER A 45 -22.99 -11.54 -13.29
CA SER A 45 -23.41 -10.90 -14.55
C SER A 45 -23.37 -9.37 -14.56
N ARG A 46 -22.73 -8.72 -13.57
CA ARG A 46 -22.52 -7.27 -13.55
C ARG A 46 -21.04 -6.96 -13.77
N ALA A 47 -20.74 -6.15 -14.78
CA ALA A 47 -19.40 -5.62 -14.98
C ALA A 47 -19.05 -4.63 -13.87
N VAL A 48 -17.84 -4.74 -13.33
CA VAL A 48 -17.36 -3.88 -12.25
C VAL A 48 -16.33 -2.90 -12.82
N PRO A 49 -16.52 -1.58 -12.68
CA PRO A 49 -15.55 -0.60 -13.13
C PRO A 49 -14.21 -0.75 -12.39
N LEU A 50 -13.12 -0.87 -13.16
CA LEU A 50 -11.75 -0.96 -12.64
C LEU A 50 -10.95 0.29 -13.04
N ALA A 51 -10.09 0.77 -12.15
CA ALA A 51 -9.08 1.77 -12.45
C ALA A 51 -8.01 1.16 -13.37
N ARG A 52 -7.48 1.95 -14.30
CA ARG A 52 -6.47 1.50 -15.26
C ARG A 52 -5.06 1.84 -14.80
N ARG A 53 -4.09 0.98 -15.10
CA ARG A 53 -2.66 1.21 -14.81
C ARG A 53 -2.19 2.58 -15.27
N ALA A 54 -2.55 2.96 -16.49
CA ALA A 54 -2.15 4.21 -17.12
C ALA A 54 -2.51 5.45 -16.28
N GLU A 55 -3.56 5.40 -15.46
CA GLU A 55 -4.01 6.52 -14.63
C GLU A 55 -3.23 6.65 -13.31
N LEU A 56 -2.47 5.62 -12.92
CA LEU A 56 -1.93 5.50 -11.56
C LEU A 56 -0.42 5.79 -11.46
N GLN A 57 0.34 5.63 -12.54
CA GLN A 57 1.81 5.69 -12.55
C GLN A 57 2.40 7.07 -12.90
N HIS A 58 1.63 8.15 -12.82
CA HIS A 58 2.15 9.49 -13.10
C HIS A 58 2.96 10.07 -11.92
N LEU A 59 4.27 10.23 -12.15
CA LEU A 59 5.28 11.03 -11.41
C LEU A 59 4.94 11.41 -9.97
N ARG A 60 5.21 10.48 -9.05
CA ARG A 60 5.01 10.69 -7.61
C ARG A 60 6.29 11.19 -6.94
N ARG A 61 6.55 12.49 -7.10
CA ARG A 61 7.72 13.17 -6.52
C ARG A 61 7.63 13.35 -5.01
N LEU A 62 6.45 13.17 -4.43
CA LEU A 62 6.17 13.39 -3.02
C LEU A 62 6.04 12.06 -2.25
N PRO A 63 6.36 12.05 -0.95
CA PRO A 63 6.33 10.82 -0.15
C PRO A 63 4.94 10.20 -0.04
N CYS A 64 4.91 8.88 0.15
CA CYS A 64 3.69 8.14 0.50
C CYS A 64 3.71 7.68 1.96
N HIS A 65 2.60 7.92 2.65
CA HIS A 65 2.34 7.51 4.02
C HIS A 65 1.44 6.28 4.01
N ILE A 66 1.97 5.13 4.44
CA ILE A 66 1.22 3.88 4.55
C ILE A 66 0.76 3.73 6.00
N ILE A 67 -0.54 3.89 6.23
CA ILE A 67 -1.15 3.83 7.56
C ILE A 67 -1.77 2.46 7.77
N ALA A 68 -1.21 1.71 8.73
CA ALA A 68 -1.72 0.45 9.20
C ALA A 68 -2.63 0.64 10.44
N SER A 69 -2.67 -0.33 11.33
CA SER A 69 -3.67 -0.38 12.41
C SER A 69 -3.07 -0.60 13.79
N GLY A 70 -1.75 -0.64 13.92
CA GLY A 70 -1.12 -0.78 15.21
C GLY A 70 -1.38 0.42 16.13
N PRO A 71 -1.25 0.22 17.45
CA PRO A 71 -1.59 1.22 18.47
C PRO A 71 -0.79 2.52 18.37
N SER A 72 0.44 2.50 17.85
CA SER A 72 1.30 3.72 17.76
C SER A 72 0.73 4.81 16.85
N VAL A 73 -0.28 4.49 16.03
CA VAL A 73 -1.07 5.50 15.32
C VAL A 73 -1.62 6.55 16.29
N ALA A 74 -1.99 6.17 17.52
CA ALA A 74 -2.53 7.09 18.52
C ALA A 74 -1.51 8.14 19.03
N ASP A 75 -0.20 7.90 18.82
CA ASP A 75 0.87 8.76 19.32
C ASP A 75 1.31 9.84 18.31
N ILE A 76 0.70 9.84 17.13
CA ILE A 76 1.01 10.76 16.02
C ILE A 76 -0.07 11.84 15.94
N ASP A 77 0.37 13.10 15.94
CA ASP A 77 -0.49 14.23 15.60
C ASP A 77 -0.57 14.36 14.07
N TYR A 78 -1.68 13.85 13.52
CA TYR A 78 -1.94 13.86 12.08
C TYR A 78 -2.43 15.21 11.55
N GLU A 79 -2.76 16.18 12.42
CA GLU A 79 -3.02 17.56 11.99
C GLU A 79 -1.70 18.29 11.75
N ALA A 80 -0.67 17.99 12.55
CA ALA A 80 0.66 18.59 12.41
C ALA A 80 1.61 17.85 11.44
N LEU A 81 1.27 16.62 11.02
CA LEU A 81 2.09 15.83 10.10
C LEU A 81 1.66 16.08 8.65
N PRO A 82 2.49 16.74 7.82
CA PRO A 82 2.19 16.91 6.41
C PRO A 82 2.20 15.55 5.71
N MET A 83 1.10 15.24 5.00
CA MET A 83 0.97 14.02 4.21
C MET A 83 0.37 14.36 2.84
N HIS A 84 1.13 14.13 1.78
CA HIS A 84 0.70 14.40 0.40
C HIS A 84 -0.03 13.22 -0.23
N HIS A 85 0.49 12.01 -0.01
CA HIS A 85 -0.10 10.78 -0.46
C HIS A 85 -0.28 9.83 0.71
N VAL A 86 -1.51 9.37 0.92
CA VAL A 86 -1.85 8.48 2.03
C VAL A 86 -2.48 7.20 1.49
N MET A 87 -1.91 6.08 1.89
CA MET A 87 -2.42 4.75 1.65
C MET A 87 -2.86 4.13 2.97
N GLY A 88 -4.15 3.81 3.10
CA GLY A 88 -4.66 3.10 4.28
C GLY A 88 -4.70 1.60 4.06
N VAL A 89 -4.59 0.82 5.14
CA VAL A 89 -4.88 -0.62 5.09
C VAL A 89 -5.89 -1.02 6.15
N ASN A 90 -6.78 -1.97 5.80
CA ASN A 90 -7.80 -2.52 6.68
C ASN A 90 -8.55 -1.45 7.49
N GLY A 91 -8.37 -1.38 8.81
CA GLY A 91 -9.12 -0.47 9.68
C GLY A 91 -8.53 0.94 9.83
N ALA A 92 -7.48 1.29 9.08
CA ALA A 92 -6.87 2.63 9.09
C ALA A 92 -7.87 3.77 8.85
N ILE A 93 -8.97 3.51 8.13
CA ILE A 93 -10.05 4.46 7.85
C ILE A 93 -10.67 5.05 9.13
N ALA A 94 -10.61 4.33 10.26
CA ALA A 94 -11.07 4.80 11.55
C ALA A 94 -10.31 6.05 12.04
N LEU A 95 -9.10 6.29 11.51
CA LEU A 95 -8.33 7.50 11.82
C LEU A 95 -9.07 8.78 11.40
N THR A 96 -9.96 8.69 10.41
CA THR A 96 -10.79 9.83 9.98
C THR A 96 -11.78 10.32 11.04
N ASP A 97 -11.97 9.59 12.14
CA ASP A 97 -12.77 10.02 13.28
C ASP A 97 -12.02 11.03 14.18
N ARG A 98 -10.70 11.09 14.07
CA ARG A 98 -9.83 11.87 14.97
C ARG A 98 -8.96 12.89 14.25
N ALA A 99 -8.76 12.74 12.95
CA ALA A 99 -7.94 13.63 12.15
C ALA A 99 -8.46 13.72 10.71
N PRO A 100 -8.26 14.86 10.01
CA PRO A 100 -8.74 15.08 8.64
C PRO A 100 -7.85 14.39 7.59
N VAL A 101 -7.65 13.07 7.73
CA VAL A 101 -6.80 12.29 6.82
C VAL A 101 -7.54 11.99 5.52
N LYS A 102 -6.97 12.42 4.39
CA LYS A 102 -7.46 12.07 3.05
C LYS A 102 -6.66 10.90 2.46
N PHE A 103 -7.29 9.73 2.39
CA PHE A 103 -6.71 8.56 1.72
C PHE A 103 -6.82 8.69 0.20
N ASN A 104 -5.70 8.55 -0.51
CA ASN A 104 -5.66 8.47 -1.97
C ASN A 104 -5.76 7.01 -2.44
N PHE A 105 -5.13 6.12 -1.68
CA PHE A 105 -5.04 4.70 -1.94
C PHE A 105 -5.51 3.91 -0.73
N TYR A 106 -5.97 2.69 -0.97
CA TYR A 106 -6.34 1.81 0.12
C TYR A 106 -6.12 0.36 -0.26
N CYS A 107 -5.71 -0.48 0.70
CA CYS A 107 -5.55 -1.91 0.47
C CYS A 107 -6.41 -2.73 1.43
N ILE A 108 -7.13 -3.72 0.90
CA ILE A 108 -7.81 -4.75 1.68
C ILE A 108 -7.51 -6.12 1.04
N LEU A 109 -6.78 -6.98 1.75
CA LEU A 109 -6.52 -8.36 1.30
C LEU A 109 -7.31 -9.41 2.09
N ASP A 110 -7.72 -9.10 3.31
CA ASP A 110 -8.40 -10.07 4.16
C ASP A 110 -9.93 -9.98 4.00
N ALA A 111 -10.52 -10.99 3.37
CA ALA A 111 -11.99 -11.11 3.31
C ALA A 111 -12.62 -11.33 4.70
N GLY A 112 -11.84 -11.79 5.68
CA GLY A 112 -12.20 -11.88 7.09
C GLY A 112 -12.48 -10.51 7.69
N PHE A 113 -11.59 -9.53 7.48
CA PHE A 113 -11.79 -8.13 7.87
C PHE A 113 -13.12 -7.56 7.35
N VAL A 114 -13.43 -7.74 6.07
CA VAL A 114 -14.71 -7.24 5.48
C VAL A 114 -15.92 -7.83 6.20
N ARG A 115 -15.85 -9.10 6.61
CA ARG A 115 -16.93 -9.77 7.36
C ARG A 115 -17.00 -9.34 8.82
N GLN A 116 -15.87 -9.15 9.48
CA GLN A 116 -15.80 -8.82 10.91
C GLN A 116 -16.05 -7.34 11.19
N ARG A 117 -15.61 -6.46 10.28
CA ARG A 117 -15.71 -5.00 10.37
C ARG A 117 -16.38 -4.42 9.11
N PRO A 118 -17.64 -4.80 8.83
CA PRO A 118 -18.37 -4.26 7.69
C PRO A 118 -18.57 -2.74 7.81
N ASP A 119 -18.62 -2.20 9.04
CA ASP A 119 -18.66 -0.77 9.34
C ASP A 119 -17.46 -0.03 8.73
N LEU A 120 -16.24 -0.53 8.95
CA LEU A 120 -15.02 0.08 8.43
C LEU A 120 -14.90 -0.16 6.92
N ALA A 121 -15.21 -1.37 6.44
CA ALA A 121 -15.19 -1.66 5.01
C ALA A 121 -16.16 -0.74 4.23
N ARG A 122 -17.36 -0.49 4.77
CA ARG A 122 -18.35 0.44 4.20
C ARG A 122 -17.81 1.86 4.10
N ARG A 123 -17.08 2.31 5.12
CA ARG A 123 -16.44 3.63 5.14
C ARG A 123 -15.35 3.74 4.08
N VAL A 124 -14.53 2.70 3.87
CA VAL A 124 -13.50 2.69 2.83
C VAL A 124 -14.12 2.80 1.45
N VAL A 125 -15.09 1.94 1.13
CA VAL A 125 -15.67 1.91 -0.23
C VAL A 125 -16.46 3.17 -0.59
N ALA A 126 -16.91 3.93 0.42
CA ALA A 126 -17.63 5.19 0.22
C ALA A 126 -16.74 6.37 -0.16
N ARG A 127 -15.41 6.24 -0.06
CA ARG A 127 -14.47 7.34 -0.33
C ARG A 127 -14.07 7.39 -1.79
N ASP A 128 -13.80 8.60 -2.29
CA ASP A 128 -13.09 8.81 -3.55
C ASP A 128 -11.61 8.47 -3.36
N LEU A 129 -11.26 7.22 -3.65
CA LEU A 129 -9.91 6.66 -3.58
C LEU A 129 -9.77 5.46 -4.54
N VAL A 130 -8.55 4.97 -4.72
CA VAL A 130 -8.30 3.69 -5.42
C VAL A 130 -8.07 2.58 -4.41
N LEU A 131 -8.94 1.58 -4.45
CA LEU A 131 -8.95 0.43 -3.55
C LEU A 131 -8.33 -0.79 -4.24
N PHE A 132 -7.13 -1.17 -3.79
CA PHE A 132 -6.40 -2.37 -4.21
C PHE A 132 -6.90 -3.59 -3.44
N VAL A 133 -7.44 -4.56 -4.17
CA VAL A 133 -8.09 -5.75 -3.60
C VAL A 133 -7.86 -6.96 -4.48
N THR A 134 -7.94 -8.15 -3.89
CA THR A 134 -8.04 -9.38 -4.69
C THR A 134 -9.45 -9.57 -5.24
N PRO A 135 -9.63 -10.34 -6.32
CA PRO A 135 -10.96 -10.65 -6.84
C PRO A 135 -11.89 -11.27 -5.79
N VAL A 136 -11.36 -12.07 -4.84
CA VAL A 136 -12.14 -12.67 -3.76
C VAL A 136 -12.63 -11.62 -2.76
N VAL A 137 -11.79 -10.64 -2.43
CA VAL A 137 -12.19 -9.52 -1.55
C VAL A 137 -13.21 -8.63 -2.25
N LEU A 138 -13.01 -8.32 -3.53
CA LEU A 138 -13.97 -7.53 -4.31
C LEU A 138 -15.33 -8.23 -4.38
N ALA A 139 -15.36 -9.51 -4.72
CA ALA A 139 -16.60 -10.31 -4.69
C ALA A 139 -17.31 -10.23 -3.34
N ARG A 140 -16.56 -10.28 -2.23
CA ARG A 140 -17.12 -10.16 -0.88
C ARG A 140 -17.70 -8.77 -0.60
N LEU A 141 -17.05 -7.71 -1.07
CA LEU A 141 -17.56 -6.33 -0.94
C LEU A 141 -18.85 -6.15 -1.75
N LEU A 142 -18.88 -6.64 -2.99
CA LEU A 142 -20.04 -6.55 -3.90
C LEU A 142 -21.24 -7.37 -3.41
N ASP A 143 -21.00 -8.50 -2.75
CA ASP A 143 -22.07 -9.28 -2.10
C ASP A 143 -22.60 -8.61 -0.82
N MET A 144 -21.84 -7.69 -0.21
CA MET A 144 -22.15 -7.10 1.09
C MET A 144 -22.80 -5.72 0.99
N PHE A 145 -22.43 -4.92 0.00
CA PHE A 145 -22.89 -3.54 -0.14
C PHE A 145 -23.56 -3.32 -1.49
N PRO A 146 -24.61 -2.47 -1.56
CA PRO A 146 -25.24 -2.11 -2.82
C PRO A 146 -24.29 -1.27 -3.70
N ALA A 147 -24.52 -1.27 -5.01
CA ALA A 147 -23.69 -0.51 -5.96
C ALA A 147 -23.57 1.00 -5.61
N SER A 148 -24.62 1.59 -5.03
CA SER A 148 -24.63 2.99 -4.58
C SER A 148 -23.73 3.27 -3.37
N ALA A 149 -23.21 2.25 -2.69
CA ALA A 149 -22.28 2.42 -1.58
C ALA A 149 -20.85 2.74 -2.03
N PHE A 150 -20.52 2.46 -3.29
CA PHE A 150 -19.16 2.52 -3.82
C PHE A 150 -18.87 3.88 -4.46
N GLY A 151 -18.14 4.73 -3.73
CA GLY A 151 -17.52 5.94 -4.25
C GLY A 151 -16.07 5.72 -4.70
N CYS A 152 -15.46 4.58 -4.31
CA CYS A 152 -14.09 4.25 -4.70
C CYS A 152 -14.00 3.60 -6.07
N ARG A 153 -12.81 3.61 -6.65
CA ARG A 153 -12.45 2.83 -7.84
C ARG A 153 -11.63 1.62 -7.41
N PHE A 154 -11.76 0.49 -8.11
CA PHE A 154 -11.05 -0.74 -7.76
C PHE A 154 -9.84 -0.97 -8.65
N TYR A 155 -8.75 -1.47 -8.06
CA TYR A 155 -7.64 -2.06 -8.81
C TYR A 155 -7.48 -3.51 -8.35
N LEU A 156 -7.60 -4.45 -9.28
CA LEU A 156 -7.52 -5.87 -8.97
C LEU A 156 -6.08 -6.36 -9.00
N VAL A 157 -5.69 -7.08 -7.96
CA VAL A 157 -4.37 -7.70 -7.82
C VAL A 157 -4.51 -9.19 -7.50
N ASP A 158 -3.59 -9.99 -8.02
CA ASP A 158 -3.54 -11.42 -7.74
C ASP A 158 -2.43 -11.78 -6.74
N ASP A 159 -2.64 -12.84 -5.96
CA ASP A 159 -1.52 -13.55 -5.33
C ASP A 159 -0.66 -14.13 -6.45
N ILE A 160 0.64 -13.87 -6.41
CA ILE A 160 1.59 -14.27 -7.45
C ILE A 160 1.60 -15.79 -7.71
N PHE A 161 1.27 -16.61 -6.71
CA PHE A 161 1.18 -18.07 -6.83
C PHE A 161 -0.25 -18.58 -7.08
N LYS A 162 -1.27 -17.72 -6.90
CA LYS A 162 -2.69 -18.10 -6.88
C LYS A 162 -3.53 -17.05 -7.60
N ARG A 163 -3.22 -16.85 -8.87
CA ARG A 163 -3.99 -15.98 -9.76
C ARG A 163 -5.44 -16.45 -9.83
N ALA A 164 -6.36 -15.50 -9.79
CA ALA A 164 -7.79 -15.77 -9.81
C ALA A 164 -8.19 -16.44 -11.13
N LEU A 165 -9.02 -17.48 -11.00
CA LEU A 165 -9.50 -18.34 -12.08
C LEU A 165 -8.39 -19.07 -12.86
N GLU A 166 -7.20 -19.19 -12.27
CA GLU A 166 -6.08 -20.01 -12.76
C GLU A 166 -5.67 -21.06 -11.72
N ALA A 167 -4.94 -22.09 -12.14
CA ALA A 167 -4.36 -23.08 -11.22
C ALA A 167 -3.23 -22.46 -10.41
N ALA A 168 -3.12 -22.81 -9.13
CA ALA A 168 -1.99 -22.40 -8.31
C ALA A 168 -0.67 -22.93 -8.88
N GLN A 169 0.35 -22.09 -8.89
CA GLN A 169 1.68 -22.37 -9.44
C GLN A 169 2.73 -22.56 -8.34
N THR A 170 3.78 -23.30 -8.65
CA THR A 170 4.93 -23.49 -7.75
C THR A 170 5.93 -22.34 -7.92
N PRO A 171 6.82 -22.10 -6.94
CA PRO A 171 7.86 -21.07 -7.06
C PRO A 171 8.70 -21.18 -8.31
N GLU A 172 9.03 -22.40 -8.74
CA GLU A 172 9.83 -22.67 -9.93
C GLU A 172 9.12 -22.19 -11.20
N VAL A 173 7.83 -22.51 -11.34
CA VAL A 173 7.02 -22.10 -12.50
C VAL A 173 6.86 -20.59 -12.54
N VAL A 174 6.57 -19.97 -11.39
CA VAL A 174 6.40 -18.51 -11.31
C VAL A 174 7.70 -17.79 -11.62
N ARG A 175 8.85 -18.28 -11.13
CA ARG A 175 10.17 -17.69 -11.41
C ARG A 175 10.60 -17.85 -12.87
N ALA A 176 10.20 -18.93 -13.53
CA ALA A 176 10.51 -19.16 -14.93
C ALA A 176 9.73 -18.23 -15.89
N ASN A 177 8.65 -17.58 -15.42
CA ASN A 177 7.94 -16.57 -16.20
C ASN A 177 8.81 -15.31 -16.36
N ALA A 178 9.12 -14.94 -17.61
CA ALA A 178 10.01 -13.82 -17.91
C ALA A 178 9.51 -12.46 -17.38
N GLN A 179 8.20 -12.20 -17.41
CA GLN A 179 7.62 -10.95 -16.89
C GLN A 179 7.78 -10.88 -15.37
N VAL A 180 7.50 -11.98 -14.67
CA VAL A 180 7.68 -12.07 -13.22
C VAL A 180 9.16 -11.97 -12.83
N ALA A 181 10.04 -12.69 -13.54
CA ALA A 181 11.48 -12.64 -13.28
C ALA A 181 12.07 -11.23 -13.44
N ALA A 182 11.55 -10.44 -14.38
CA ALA A 182 11.96 -9.05 -14.58
C ALA A 182 11.42 -8.09 -13.50
N SER A 183 10.28 -8.42 -12.87
CA SER A 183 9.55 -7.50 -11.99
C SER A 183 9.44 -7.95 -10.54
N ALA A 184 10.12 -9.03 -10.13
CA ALA A 184 10.07 -9.55 -8.76
C ALA A 184 11.46 -9.96 -8.25
N ALA A 185 11.64 -9.86 -6.93
CA ALA A 185 12.81 -10.39 -6.24
C ALA A 185 12.38 -11.49 -5.28
N PHE A 186 12.76 -12.73 -5.56
CA PHE A 186 12.50 -13.88 -4.69
C PHE A 186 13.58 -14.03 -3.62
N GLN A 187 13.21 -14.54 -2.45
CA GLN A 187 14.15 -14.87 -1.38
C GLN A 187 14.45 -16.38 -1.41
N GLY A 188 15.73 -16.74 -1.62
CA GLY A 188 16.16 -18.14 -1.78
C GLY A 188 15.72 -18.76 -3.11
N GLU A 189 16.28 -19.92 -3.48
CA GLU A 189 16.02 -20.56 -4.79
C GLU A 189 14.61 -21.17 -4.88
N HIS A 190 14.17 -21.83 -3.82
CA HIS A 190 12.85 -22.49 -3.72
C HIS A 190 11.87 -21.78 -2.78
N GLY A 191 12.22 -20.58 -2.32
CA GLY A 191 11.42 -19.82 -1.36
C GLY A 191 10.11 -19.30 -1.97
N ARG A 192 9.07 -19.23 -1.12
CA ARG A 192 7.80 -18.55 -1.45
C ARG A 192 7.78 -17.09 -1.03
N LEU A 193 8.83 -16.63 -0.35
CA LEU A 193 9.00 -15.25 0.05
C LEU A 193 9.62 -14.45 -1.09
N GLY A 194 9.24 -13.19 -1.18
CA GLY A 194 9.72 -12.31 -2.23
C GLY A 194 9.05 -10.95 -2.16
N TYR A 195 9.38 -10.12 -3.13
CA TYR A 195 8.87 -8.77 -3.28
C TYR A 195 8.53 -8.51 -4.74
N SER A 196 7.31 -8.06 -5.01
CA SER A 196 6.88 -7.68 -6.35
C SER A 196 7.04 -6.17 -6.54
N PHE A 197 7.63 -5.80 -7.67
CA PHE A 197 7.71 -4.42 -8.15
C PHE A 197 6.70 -4.14 -9.26
N ASP A 198 6.03 -5.19 -9.78
CA ASP A 198 4.89 -5.06 -10.67
C ASP A 198 3.73 -5.92 -10.18
N ILE A 199 2.76 -5.28 -9.52
CA ILE A 199 1.61 -5.97 -8.92
C ILE A 199 0.63 -6.52 -9.98
N ASP A 200 0.79 -6.14 -11.26
CA ASP A 200 0.03 -6.74 -12.37
C ASP A 200 0.44 -8.21 -12.58
N ASN A 201 1.69 -8.54 -12.27
CA ASN A 201 2.22 -9.90 -12.25
C ASN A 201 1.89 -10.64 -10.95
N GLY A 202 1.24 -9.96 -9.99
CA GLY A 202 0.86 -10.48 -8.69
C GLY A 202 1.77 -10.00 -7.55
N PHE A 203 1.27 -10.12 -6.32
CA PHE A 203 1.97 -9.73 -5.10
C PHE A 203 2.42 -10.93 -4.27
N PHE A 204 3.45 -10.72 -3.44
CA PHE A 204 3.88 -11.70 -2.43
C PHE A 204 3.18 -11.45 -1.11
N HIS A 205 2.69 -12.53 -0.49
CA HIS A 205 2.22 -12.49 0.89
C HIS A 205 3.40 -12.34 1.86
N GLY A 206 3.27 -11.41 2.81
CA GLY A 206 4.23 -11.22 3.91
C GLY A 206 3.55 -11.19 5.29
N GLY A 207 2.44 -11.91 5.45
CA GLY A 207 1.70 -12.06 6.73
C GLY A 207 0.91 -10.82 7.19
N THR A 208 1.04 -9.68 6.52
CA THR A 208 0.28 -8.46 6.82
C THR A 208 -0.09 -7.68 5.56
N VAL A 209 -1.22 -6.98 5.59
CA VAL A 209 -1.66 -6.09 4.50
C VAL A 209 -0.71 -4.91 4.33
N ALA A 210 0.04 -4.52 5.38
CA ALA A 210 1.06 -3.49 5.28
C ALA A 210 2.19 -3.88 4.30
N TYR A 211 2.54 -5.17 4.22
CA TYR A 211 3.56 -5.67 3.28
C TYR A 211 3.08 -5.62 1.82
N PHE A 212 1.79 -5.87 1.61
CA PHE A 212 1.17 -5.70 0.31
C PHE A 212 1.09 -4.22 -0.09
N ALA A 213 0.64 -3.36 0.81
CA ALA A 213 0.61 -1.91 0.58
C ALA A 213 1.99 -1.34 0.24
N LEU A 214 3.06 -1.88 0.85
CA LEU A 214 4.43 -1.54 0.50
C LEU A 214 4.75 -1.87 -0.97
N GLN A 215 4.41 -3.07 -1.46
CA GLN A 215 4.57 -3.45 -2.87
C GLN A 215 3.74 -2.55 -3.80
N VAL A 216 2.48 -2.28 -3.46
CA VAL A 216 1.61 -1.36 -4.21
C VAL A 216 2.22 0.03 -4.30
N ALA A 217 2.71 0.58 -3.18
CA ALA A 217 3.31 1.91 -3.16
C ALA A 217 4.54 1.99 -4.07
N THR A 218 5.39 0.97 -4.10
CA THR A 218 6.53 0.95 -5.02
C THR A 218 6.13 0.82 -6.48
N TRP A 219 5.10 0.03 -6.78
CA TRP A 219 4.56 -0.10 -8.13
C TRP A 219 3.90 1.21 -8.62
N LEU A 220 3.32 1.98 -7.70
CA LEU A 220 2.84 3.33 -7.95
C LEU A 220 3.98 4.34 -8.21
N GLY A 221 5.23 3.93 -8.06
CA GLY A 221 6.43 4.72 -8.34
C GLY A 221 6.96 5.54 -7.16
N PHE A 222 6.47 5.30 -5.94
CA PHE A 222 6.97 6.01 -4.76
C PHE A 222 8.35 5.51 -4.34
N THR A 223 9.28 6.44 -4.13
CA THR A 223 10.64 6.17 -3.65
C THR A 223 10.87 6.59 -2.21
N GLU A 224 9.95 7.34 -1.61
CA GLU A 224 10.00 7.75 -0.20
C GLU A 224 8.73 7.31 0.51
N LEU A 225 8.87 6.39 1.46
CA LEU A 225 7.76 5.69 2.11
C LEU A 225 7.84 5.80 3.63
N TYR A 226 6.72 6.15 4.24
CA TYR A 226 6.56 6.26 5.69
C TYR A 226 5.55 5.25 6.18
N LEU A 227 5.97 4.34 7.07
CA LEU A 227 5.09 3.33 7.67
C LEU A 227 4.56 3.83 9.01
N HIS A 228 3.25 3.71 9.24
CA HIS A 228 2.57 4.13 10.47
C HIS A 228 1.78 2.96 11.03
N GLY A 229 1.82 2.75 12.35
CA GLY A 229 1.08 1.64 12.97
C GLY A 229 1.56 0.26 12.53
N VAL A 230 2.81 0.14 12.09
CA VAL A 230 3.46 -1.16 11.79
C VAL A 230 4.21 -1.61 13.04
N ASP A 231 3.45 -1.77 14.12
CA ASP A 231 3.97 -2.14 15.44
C ASP A 231 4.37 -3.62 15.48
N LEU A 232 3.47 -4.52 15.10
CA LEU A 232 3.73 -5.97 14.98
C LEU A 232 4.24 -6.65 16.27
N ARG A 233 4.15 -5.97 17.41
CA ARG A 233 4.54 -6.47 18.73
C ARG A 233 3.30 -6.83 19.53
N ASP A 234 3.31 -8.02 20.14
CA ASP A 234 2.26 -8.51 21.04
C ASP A 234 0.86 -8.26 20.48
N ALA A 235 0.66 -8.53 19.19
CA ALA A 235 -0.52 -8.11 18.44
C ALA A 235 -1.78 -8.85 18.91
N ALA A 236 -1.64 -10.05 19.46
CA ALA A 236 -2.72 -10.80 20.07
C ALA A 236 -3.04 -10.32 21.50
N GLN A 237 -2.22 -9.48 22.13
CA GLN A 237 -2.53 -8.87 23.44
C GLN A 237 -2.84 -7.37 23.33
N THR A 238 -2.45 -6.73 22.23
CA THR A 238 -2.59 -5.29 22.04
C THR A 238 -3.66 -4.96 21.00
N PRO A 239 -4.71 -4.19 21.35
CA PRO A 239 -5.75 -3.84 20.39
C PRO A 239 -5.19 -2.92 19.30
N ARG A 240 -5.76 -3.00 18.11
CA ARG A 240 -5.55 -1.97 17.08
C ARG A 240 -6.04 -0.63 17.59
N PHE A 241 -5.56 0.49 17.04
CA PHE A 241 -5.88 1.83 17.58
C PHE A 241 -7.39 2.18 17.61
N TYR A 242 -8.19 1.47 16.81
CA TYR A 242 -9.64 1.61 16.70
C TYR A 242 -10.43 0.51 17.45
N GLU A 243 -9.76 -0.38 18.17
CA GLU A 243 -10.34 -1.48 18.93
C GLU A 243 -10.16 -1.24 20.44
N THR A 244 -10.92 -2.01 21.22
CA THR A 244 -10.74 -2.18 22.67
C THR A 244 -10.33 -3.62 22.96
N MET A 245 -9.90 -3.92 24.18
CA MET A 245 -9.59 -5.30 24.59
C MET A 245 -10.76 -6.27 24.38
N GLN A 246 -12.00 -5.80 24.53
CA GLN A 246 -13.22 -6.58 24.39
C GLN A 246 -13.64 -6.77 22.92
N THR A 247 -13.25 -5.85 22.04
CA THR A 247 -13.70 -5.81 20.62
C THR A 247 -12.60 -6.22 19.64
N ARG A 248 -11.40 -6.55 20.13
CA ARG A 248 -10.25 -6.92 19.30
C ARG A 248 -10.55 -8.14 18.43
N ALA A 249 -10.26 -8.03 17.13
CA ALA A 249 -10.35 -9.17 16.23
C ALA A 249 -9.15 -10.12 16.41
N PRO A 250 -9.34 -11.44 16.24
CA PRO A 250 -8.24 -12.40 16.29
C PRO A 250 -7.18 -12.06 15.23
N THR A 251 -5.93 -12.40 15.52
CA THR A 251 -4.79 -12.12 14.66
C THR A 251 -3.83 -13.29 14.65
N ARG A 252 -3.05 -13.39 13.57
CA ARG A 252 -1.97 -14.38 13.42
C ARG A 252 -0.59 -13.74 13.40
N LEU A 253 -0.51 -12.42 13.58
CA LEU A 253 0.74 -11.66 13.43
C LEU A 253 1.85 -12.22 14.32
N ASP A 254 1.58 -12.54 15.59
CA ASP A 254 2.60 -13.08 16.49
C ASP A 254 3.09 -14.47 16.05
N ALA A 255 2.17 -15.34 15.62
CA ALA A 255 2.48 -16.69 15.17
C ALA A 255 3.24 -16.72 13.82
N GLU A 256 2.98 -15.73 12.96
CA GLU A 256 3.58 -15.60 11.63
C GLU A 256 4.80 -14.66 11.65
N PHE A 257 5.14 -14.05 12.79
CA PHE A 257 6.16 -13.00 12.85
C PHE A 257 7.53 -13.51 12.39
N THR A 258 8.08 -14.50 13.09
CA THR A 258 9.43 -15.02 12.85
C THR A 258 9.56 -15.82 11.56
N SER A 259 8.49 -16.48 11.11
CA SER A 259 8.54 -17.40 9.96
C SER A 259 8.17 -16.75 8.62
N LEU A 260 7.43 -15.64 8.65
CA LEU A 260 6.87 -15.01 7.45
C LEU A 260 7.07 -13.49 7.45
N ILE A 261 6.62 -12.78 8.49
CA ILE A 261 6.53 -11.32 8.46
C ILE A 261 7.91 -10.67 8.49
N GLU A 262 8.72 -10.97 9.51
CA GLU A 262 10.06 -10.38 9.67
C GLU A 262 10.97 -10.74 8.49
N PRO A 263 11.07 -12.00 8.03
CA PRO A 263 11.91 -12.34 6.89
C PRO A 263 11.46 -11.65 5.60
N SER A 264 10.15 -11.49 5.39
CA SER A 264 9.61 -10.75 4.24
C SER A 264 10.03 -9.29 4.26
N PHE A 265 9.87 -8.61 5.40
CA PHE A 265 10.28 -7.20 5.53
C PHE A 265 11.79 -7.01 5.44
N ARG A 266 12.59 -7.93 6.00
CA ARG A 266 14.05 -7.93 5.88
C ARG A 266 14.49 -8.06 4.42
N HIS A 267 13.90 -9.00 3.68
CA HIS A 267 14.16 -9.15 2.25
C HIS A 267 13.75 -7.88 1.48
N ALA A 268 12.54 -7.36 1.73
CA ALA A 268 12.07 -6.12 1.13
C ALA A 268 13.00 -4.94 1.38
N ALA A 269 13.47 -4.74 2.62
CA ALA A 269 14.40 -3.67 2.96
C ALA A 269 15.68 -3.73 2.12
N ALA A 270 16.26 -4.91 1.94
CA ALA A 270 17.46 -5.08 1.13
C ALA A 270 17.22 -4.71 -0.34
N VAL A 271 16.16 -5.25 -0.96
CA VAL A 271 15.89 -5.02 -2.39
C VAL A 271 15.40 -3.61 -2.69
N LEU A 272 14.71 -2.97 -1.74
CA LEU A 272 14.26 -1.58 -1.84
C LEU A 272 15.44 -0.61 -1.72
N ARG A 273 16.33 -0.82 -0.75
CA ARG A 273 17.54 -0.03 -0.58
C ARG A 273 18.43 -0.10 -1.83
N ALA A 274 18.60 -1.29 -2.41
CA ALA A 274 19.35 -1.48 -3.66
C ALA A 274 18.74 -0.71 -4.86
N ARG A 275 17.45 -0.36 -4.79
CA ARG A 275 16.73 0.42 -5.82
C ARG A 275 16.56 1.90 -5.45
N GLY A 276 17.21 2.37 -4.38
CA GLY A 276 17.10 3.76 -3.93
C GLY A 276 15.73 4.12 -3.33
N VAL A 277 14.91 3.14 -2.96
CA VAL A 277 13.65 3.37 -2.27
C VAL A 277 13.92 3.47 -0.76
N ARG A 278 13.64 4.63 -0.18
CA ARG A 278 13.76 4.89 1.26
C ARG A 278 12.45 4.54 1.95
N VAL A 279 12.55 3.69 2.97
CA VAL A 279 11.42 3.32 3.83
C VAL A 279 11.79 3.58 5.28
N GLU A 280 10.98 4.38 5.97
CA GLU A 280 11.17 4.75 7.37
C GLU A 280 9.90 4.36 8.17
N ASN A 281 10.07 3.85 9.39
CA ASN A 281 8.96 3.43 10.25
C ASN A 281 8.73 4.44 11.38
N LEU A 282 7.50 4.93 11.54
CA LEU A 282 7.13 5.87 12.60
C LEU A 282 6.74 5.16 13.90
N SER A 283 6.53 3.84 13.86
CA SER A 283 6.27 3.01 15.03
C SER A 283 7.57 2.72 15.79
N ARG A 284 7.93 3.61 16.74
CA ARG A 284 9.18 3.55 17.52
C ARG A 284 9.37 2.22 18.28
N ALA A 285 8.27 1.64 18.77
CA ALA A 285 8.28 0.37 19.50
C ALA A 285 8.00 -0.85 18.61
N SER A 286 8.12 -0.73 17.29
CA SER A 286 7.88 -1.85 16.36
C SER A 286 8.76 -3.06 16.66
N ALA A 287 8.19 -4.26 16.47
CA ALA A 287 8.89 -5.53 16.50
C ALA A 287 9.87 -5.68 15.33
N LEU A 288 9.69 -4.97 14.21
CA LEU A 288 10.70 -4.93 13.15
C LEU A 288 11.95 -4.22 13.67
N GLY A 289 13.12 -4.81 13.38
CA GLY A 289 14.41 -4.26 13.78
C GLY A 289 14.74 -2.94 13.05
N ASP A 290 15.58 -2.12 13.68
CA ASP A 290 16.03 -0.83 13.12
C ASP A 290 16.90 -1.01 11.88
N ASP A 291 17.50 -2.19 11.72
CA ASP A 291 18.27 -2.64 10.57
C ASP A 291 17.41 -2.97 9.34
N ILE A 292 16.12 -3.26 9.55
CA ILE A 292 15.15 -3.48 8.48
C ILE A 292 14.70 -2.11 7.94
N PHE A 293 14.02 -1.32 8.76
CA PHE A 293 13.63 0.04 8.43
C PHE A 293 13.98 0.98 9.57
N ALA A 294 14.64 2.09 9.24
CA ALA A 294 15.01 3.09 10.22
C ALA A 294 13.76 3.62 10.94
N LYS A 295 13.78 3.63 12.26
CA LYS A 295 12.70 4.19 13.07
C LYS A 295 12.94 5.66 13.30
N ILE A 296 11.97 6.51 12.97
CA ILE A 296 12.08 7.96 13.13
C ILE A 296 10.90 8.52 13.91
N ASP A 297 11.11 9.64 14.61
CA ASP A 297 10.00 10.41 15.20
C ASP A 297 9.28 11.16 14.07
N TRP A 298 7.95 11.09 14.04
CA TRP A 298 7.12 11.82 13.07
C TRP A 298 7.40 13.33 13.09
N ARG A 299 7.80 13.90 14.23
CA ARG A 299 8.19 15.32 14.37
C ARG A 299 9.38 15.69 13.48
N SER A 300 10.23 14.73 13.12
CA SER A 300 11.33 14.95 12.18
C SER A 300 10.85 15.23 10.75
N LEU A 301 9.71 14.65 10.35
CA LEU A 301 9.13 14.85 9.01
C LEU A 301 8.52 16.22 8.84
N ARG A 302 7.92 16.76 9.92
CA ARG A 302 7.45 18.14 9.95
C ARG A 302 8.60 19.11 9.67
N ARG A 303 9.78 18.88 10.28
CA ARG A 303 10.98 19.70 10.04
C ARG A 303 11.49 19.58 8.60
N ARG A 304 11.60 18.36 8.07
CA ARG A 304 12.03 18.11 6.67
C ARG A 304 11.11 18.81 5.65
N SER A 305 9.80 18.81 5.91
CA SER A 305 8.83 19.47 5.04
C SER A 305 8.92 21.00 5.10
N LEU A 306 9.21 21.57 6.27
CA LEU A 306 9.44 23.02 6.43
C LEU A 306 10.72 23.47 5.70
N SER A 307 11.77 22.64 5.67
CA SER A 307 13.02 22.94 4.94
C SER A 307 12.87 22.95 3.41
N LEU A 308 11.86 22.28 2.85
CA LEU A 308 11.56 22.30 1.42
C LEU A 308 10.78 23.54 0.96
N VAL A 309 10.22 24.32 1.92
CA VAL A 309 9.40 25.51 1.64
C VAL A 309 10.19 26.81 1.77
N VAL A 310 11.43 26.79 2.29
CA VAL A 310 12.32 27.94 2.31
C VAL A 310 13.23 27.86 1.07
N PRO A 311 13.02 28.69 0.01
CA PRO A 311 14.07 28.88 -0.98
C PRO A 311 15.24 29.60 -0.30
N GLU A 312 16.46 29.33 -0.75
CA GLU A 312 17.68 30.03 -0.34
C GLU A 312 17.49 31.55 -0.35
N ALA A 313 17.16 32.12 0.81
CA ALA A 313 17.37 33.53 1.09
C ALA A 313 18.82 33.64 1.58
N GLY A 314 19.75 33.83 0.64
CA GLY A 314 21.16 33.86 0.96
C GLY A 314 22.07 34.23 -0.20
N ALA A 315 21.74 35.28 -0.94
CA ALA A 315 22.74 36.03 -1.68
C ALA A 315 22.82 37.42 -1.05
N GLU A 316 23.72 37.56 -0.08
CA GLU A 316 24.15 38.83 0.47
C GLU A 316 24.73 39.70 -0.66
N SER A 317 24.03 40.79 -1.01
CA SER A 317 24.68 41.89 -1.71
C SER A 317 25.42 42.73 -0.67
N THR A 318 26.69 42.38 -0.44
CA THR A 318 27.61 43.23 0.32
C THR A 318 27.83 44.52 -0.47
N GLY A 319 27.24 45.61 0.04
CA GLY A 319 27.61 46.96 -0.34
C GLY A 319 29.05 47.23 0.07
N LEU A 320 29.83 47.75 -0.87
CA LEU A 320 31.09 48.42 -0.59
C LEU A 320 30.96 49.86 -1.07
N ASP A 321 30.62 50.73 -0.12
CA ASP A 321 30.92 52.15 -0.19
C ASP A 321 32.44 52.34 -0.08
N ALA A 322 33.03 52.99 -1.07
CA ALA A 322 34.28 53.72 -0.91
C ALA A 322 34.12 55.11 -1.55
N THR A 323 34.32 56.12 -0.72
CA THR A 323 33.99 57.54 -0.85
C THR A 323 35.00 58.34 -1.72
N PRO A 324 34.82 59.66 -1.95
CA PRO A 324 34.89 60.31 -3.27
C PRO A 324 36.20 61.09 -3.50
N THR A 325 36.39 61.67 -4.71
CA THR A 325 36.75 63.11 -4.91
C THR A 325 37.05 63.54 -6.36
N TRP A 326 36.49 64.72 -6.72
CA TRP A 326 36.92 65.77 -7.67
C TRP A 326 37.21 65.48 -9.17
N ARG A 327 36.37 66.03 -10.07
CA ARG A 327 36.56 67.37 -10.70
C ARG A 327 35.44 67.73 -11.69
N SER A 328 35.04 68.99 -11.68
CA SER A 328 34.17 69.63 -12.67
C SER A 328 34.96 70.11 -13.88
N THR A 329 34.36 70.01 -15.07
CA THR A 329 34.43 70.89 -16.27
C THR A 329 33.66 70.11 -17.35
N GLY A 330 32.47 70.49 -17.79
CA GLY A 330 32.14 71.75 -18.46
C GLY A 330 32.56 71.65 -19.93
N THR A 331 31.63 71.33 -20.85
CA THR A 331 31.38 72.01 -22.15
C THR A 331 30.64 71.12 -23.18
N HIS A 332 29.67 71.76 -23.85
CA HIS A 332 29.14 71.57 -25.23
C HIS A 332 28.78 70.15 -25.73
N GLY A 333 27.62 69.85 -26.32
CA GLY A 333 26.72 70.64 -27.17
C GLY A 333 26.58 69.95 -28.54
N ARG A 334 25.32 69.82 -29.02
CA ARG A 334 24.89 69.36 -30.37
C ARG A 334 25.01 67.85 -30.63
N ALA A 335 24.08 67.17 -31.31
CA ALA A 335 22.83 67.54 -31.98
C ALA A 335 21.85 66.35 -31.89
#